data_AF-A0A263DQ15-F1
#
_entry.id   AF-A0A263DQ15-F1
#
_cell.length_a   1.000
_cell.length_b   1.000
_cell.length_c   1.000
_cell.angle_alpha   90.00
_cell.angle_beta   90.00
_cell.angle_gamma   90.00
#
_symmetry.space_group_name_H-M   'P 1'
#
loop_
_entity.id
_entity.type
_entity.pdbx_description
1 polymer ?
#
loop_
_entity_poly.entity_id
_entity_poly.type
_entity_poly.pdbx_seq_one_letter_code
_entity_poly.pdbx_strand_id
1 'polypeptide(L)'
;MAGRGVDRLAVRLLEGLGEQLWGFPPRLMAHIVADQGAVEAVGWFARNMPRYERTLRILGPLRTHLACVTVSLRNGCRYCAYGHAYAVELVYLKERGKPFPTEAETVSGWLDLEPSDLRQRMVDVLQRADLHSEVLWIDRTLALASEAQRPVDQDEARIAHLVRMFAVLNAVGKAGGVEPDEAHDPLNKDTELKARLAQLRRRAA
;
A
#
# COMPACT_ATOMS: atom_id res chain seq x y z
N MET A 1 -21.03 8.36 -27.00
CA MET A 1 -21.37 7.12 -26.26
C MET A 1 -20.24 6.08 -26.24
N ALA A 2 -19.30 6.09 -27.19
CA ALA A 2 -18.17 5.14 -27.25
C ALA A 2 -17.25 5.15 -26.01
N GLY A 3 -16.96 6.34 -25.42
CA GLY A 3 -16.11 6.46 -24.23
C GLY A 3 -16.60 5.63 -23.04
N ARG A 4 -17.91 5.69 -22.72
CA ARG A 4 -18.51 4.93 -21.61
C ARG A 4 -18.44 3.40 -21.76
N GLY A 5 -18.26 2.89 -22.97
CA GLY A 5 -18.09 1.45 -23.23
C GLY A 5 -16.65 1.01 -22.99
N VAL A 6 -15.69 1.79 -23.49
CA VAL A 6 -14.25 1.56 -23.33
C VAL A 6 -13.85 1.70 -21.86
N ASP A 7 -14.37 2.70 -21.15
CA ASP A 7 -14.12 2.91 -19.71
C ASP A 7 -14.57 1.70 -18.88
N ARG A 8 -15.78 1.18 -19.14
CA ARG A 8 -16.28 -0.01 -18.44
C ARG A 8 -15.44 -1.25 -18.70
N LEU A 9 -14.91 -1.40 -19.92
CA LEU A 9 -14.01 -2.52 -20.24
C LEU A 9 -12.68 -2.37 -19.50
N ALA A 10 -12.11 -1.16 -19.48
CA ALA A 10 -10.87 -0.89 -18.76
C ALA A 10 -11.02 -1.12 -17.25
N VAL A 11 -12.11 -0.66 -16.64
CA VAL A 11 -12.40 -0.91 -15.22
C VAL A 11 -12.44 -2.42 -14.95
N ARG A 12 -13.23 -3.19 -15.71
CA ARG A 12 -13.31 -4.65 -15.54
C ARG A 12 -11.96 -5.34 -15.71
N LEU A 13 -11.16 -4.89 -16.67
CA LEU A 13 -9.82 -5.44 -16.89
C LEU A 13 -8.91 -5.19 -15.67
N LEU A 14 -8.90 -3.96 -15.15
CA LEU A 14 -8.07 -3.59 -14.00
C LEU A 14 -8.56 -4.23 -12.69
N GLU A 15 -9.89 -4.31 -12.49
CA GLU A 15 -10.50 -5.04 -11.37
C GLU A 15 -10.14 -6.53 -11.43
N GLY A 16 -10.25 -7.16 -12.60
CA GLY A 16 -9.87 -8.56 -12.79
C GLY A 16 -8.37 -8.83 -12.52
N LEU A 17 -7.49 -7.88 -12.85
CA LEU A 17 -6.08 -7.96 -12.45
C LEU A 17 -5.91 -7.91 -10.94
N GLY A 18 -6.64 -7.03 -10.25
CA GLY A 18 -6.63 -6.97 -8.78
C GLY A 18 -7.19 -8.25 -8.14
N GLU A 19 -8.25 -8.83 -8.69
CA GLU A 19 -8.77 -10.13 -8.24
C GLU A 19 -7.74 -11.24 -8.38
N GLN A 20 -7.03 -11.30 -9.50
CA GLN A 20 -5.98 -12.30 -9.71
C GLN A 20 -4.81 -12.12 -8.73
N LEU A 21 -4.35 -10.88 -8.55
CA LEU A 21 -3.19 -10.57 -7.72
C LEU A 21 -3.51 -10.72 -6.24
N TRP A 22 -4.59 -10.11 -5.78
CA TRP A 22 -4.91 -9.90 -4.36
C TRP A 22 -6.19 -10.58 -3.90
N GLY A 23 -6.98 -11.16 -4.80
CA GLY A 23 -8.21 -11.88 -4.45
C GLY A 23 -9.45 -11.02 -4.28
N PHE A 24 -9.41 -9.75 -4.70
CA PHE A 24 -10.58 -8.86 -4.71
C PHE A 24 -10.48 -7.79 -5.82
N PRO A 25 -11.61 -7.29 -6.35
CA PRO A 25 -11.63 -6.21 -7.33
C PRO A 25 -11.43 -4.85 -6.62
N PRO A 26 -10.29 -4.16 -6.78
CA PRO A 26 -9.99 -2.98 -5.97
C PRO A 26 -10.87 -1.81 -6.38
N ARG A 27 -11.58 -1.19 -5.42
CA ARG A 27 -12.53 -0.09 -5.70
C ARG A 27 -11.87 1.10 -6.38
N LEU A 28 -10.57 1.29 -6.18
CA LEU A 28 -9.78 2.36 -6.79
C LEU A 28 -9.77 2.33 -8.32
N MET A 29 -9.95 1.17 -8.97
CA MET A 29 -9.78 1.04 -10.42
C MET A 29 -10.74 1.91 -11.22
N ALA A 30 -12.01 2.00 -10.79
CA ALA A 30 -13.00 2.87 -11.41
C ALA A 30 -12.62 4.35 -11.34
N HIS A 31 -12.03 4.78 -10.22
CA HIS A 31 -11.60 6.16 -10.03
C HIS A 31 -10.37 6.50 -10.89
N ILE A 32 -9.44 5.57 -11.07
CA ILE A 32 -8.27 5.79 -11.94
C ILE A 32 -8.71 5.95 -13.40
N VAL A 33 -9.62 5.09 -13.86
CA VAL A 33 -10.15 5.19 -15.24
C VAL A 33 -10.92 6.50 -15.43
N ALA A 34 -11.70 6.94 -14.43
CA ALA A 34 -12.42 8.20 -14.49
C ALA A 34 -11.49 9.43 -14.50
N ASP A 35 -10.36 9.38 -13.80
CA ASP A 35 -9.36 10.46 -13.71
C ASP A 35 -8.50 10.57 -14.98
N GLN A 36 -7.99 9.44 -15.48
CA GLN A 36 -6.96 9.43 -16.54
C GLN A 36 -7.50 9.10 -17.93
N GLY A 37 -8.67 8.48 -18.02
CA GLY A 37 -9.15 7.81 -19.23
C GLY A 37 -8.70 6.35 -19.32
N ALA A 38 -9.48 5.55 -20.05
CA ALA A 38 -9.31 4.11 -20.13
C ALA A 38 -7.94 3.64 -20.64
N VAL A 39 -7.46 4.23 -21.74
CA VAL A 39 -6.22 3.77 -22.41
C VAL A 39 -5.00 4.15 -21.56
N GLU A 40 -5.01 5.36 -21.04
CA GLU A 40 -3.98 5.93 -20.19
C GLU A 40 -3.87 5.16 -18.87
N ALA A 41 -5.01 4.85 -18.23
CA ALA A 41 -5.05 4.05 -17.00
C ALA A 41 -4.44 2.66 -17.23
N VAL A 42 -4.89 1.93 -18.25
CA VAL A 42 -4.36 0.59 -18.57
C VAL A 42 -2.87 0.65 -18.90
N GLY A 43 -2.44 1.61 -19.72
CA GLY A 43 -1.05 1.83 -20.07
C GLY A 43 -0.18 2.26 -18.89
N TRP A 44 -0.74 2.96 -17.90
CA TRP A 44 -0.06 3.29 -16.65
C TRP A 44 0.16 2.06 -15.79
N PHE A 45 -0.85 1.20 -15.61
CA PHE A 45 -0.70 -0.06 -14.86
C PHE A 45 0.31 -1.00 -15.52
N ALA A 46 0.25 -1.18 -16.83
CA ALA A 46 1.17 -2.03 -17.59
C ALA A 46 2.65 -1.60 -17.43
N ARG A 47 2.91 -0.30 -17.25
CA ARG A 47 4.25 0.23 -17.03
C ARG A 47 4.72 0.15 -15.58
N ASN A 48 3.83 0.32 -14.61
CA ASN A 48 4.21 0.43 -13.19
C ASN A 48 4.14 -0.92 -12.45
N MET A 49 3.13 -1.76 -12.70
CA MET A 49 2.93 -3.00 -11.95
C MET A 49 4.12 -3.98 -12.03
N PRO A 50 4.75 -4.24 -13.19
CA PRO A 50 5.88 -5.16 -13.25
C PRO A 50 7.07 -4.72 -12.37
N ARG A 51 7.27 -3.40 -12.22
CA ARG A 51 8.33 -2.84 -11.39
C ARG A 51 7.94 -2.86 -9.90
N TYR A 52 6.66 -2.67 -9.58
CA TYR A 52 6.12 -2.90 -8.24
C TYR A 52 6.29 -4.36 -7.80
N GLU A 53 5.87 -5.33 -8.61
CA GLU A 53 6.02 -6.76 -8.30
C GLU A 53 7.49 -7.21 -8.21
N ARG A 54 8.37 -6.63 -9.04
CA ARG A 54 9.81 -6.84 -8.91
C ARG A 54 10.35 -6.25 -7.60
N THR A 55 9.82 -5.12 -7.16
CA THR A 55 10.19 -4.51 -5.86
C THR A 55 9.77 -5.39 -4.70
N LEU A 56 8.53 -5.90 -4.71
CA LEU A 56 8.03 -6.88 -3.73
C LEU A 56 8.96 -8.10 -3.62
N ARG A 57 9.40 -8.66 -4.75
CA ARG A 57 10.30 -9.82 -4.78
C ARG A 57 11.71 -9.54 -4.27
N ILE A 58 12.24 -8.33 -4.50
CA ILE A 58 13.63 -8.00 -4.19
C ILE A 58 13.77 -7.44 -2.78
N LEU A 59 12.93 -6.47 -2.40
CA LEU A 59 12.96 -5.86 -1.07
C LEU A 59 12.21 -6.70 -0.03
N GLY A 60 11.35 -7.61 -0.47
CA GLY A 60 10.43 -8.35 0.38
C GLY A 60 9.10 -7.62 0.59
N PRO A 61 8.02 -8.37 0.90
CA PRO A 61 6.68 -7.81 1.05
C PRO A 61 6.57 -6.87 2.25
N LEU A 62 7.16 -7.22 3.40
CA LEU A 62 7.09 -6.40 4.62
C LEU A 62 7.62 -4.98 4.38
N ARG A 63 8.85 -4.86 3.87
CA ARG A 63 9.50 -3.57 3.61
C ARG A 63 8.75 -2.78 2.55
N THR A 64 8.34 -3.45 1.47
CA THR A 64 7.61 -2.80 0.38
C THR A 64 6.30 -2.20 0.87
N HIS A 65 5.52 -2.96 1.65
CA HIS A 65 4.26 -2.46 2.21
C HIS A 65 4.47 -1.38 3.26
N LEU A 66 5.48 -1.49 4.13
CA LEU A 66 5.85 -0.41 5.05
C LEU A 66 6.17 0.90 4.31
N ALA A 67 6.89 0.84 3.20
CA ALA A 67 7.12 2.01 2.35
C ALA A 67 5.82 2.55 1.75
N CYS A 68 4.95 1.68 1.23
CA CYS A 68 3.65 2.07 0.65
C CYS A 68 2.71 2.70 1.69
N VAL A 69 2.65 2.15 2.92
CA VAL A 69 1.94 2.73 4.06
C VAL A 69 2.47 4.12 4.36
N THR A 70 3.78 4.25 4.51
CA THR A 70 4.43 5.52 4.87
C THR A 70 4.15 6.61 3.84
N VAL A 71 4.28 6.29 2.55
CA VAL A 71 3.96 7.22 1.46
C VAL A 71 2.47 7.58 1.47
N SER A 72 1.59 6.61 1.67
CA SER A 72 0.14 6.83 1.66
C SER A 72 -0.35 7.67 2.83
N LEU A 73 0.22 7.47 4.03
CA LEU A 73 -0.04 8.30 5.20
C LEU A 73 0.41 9.74 4.95
N ARG A 74 1.64 9.94 4.45
CA ARG A 74 2.16 11.26 4.09
C ARG A 74 1.29 11.96 3.05
N ASN A 75 0.77 11.22 2.07
CA ASN A 75 -0.08 11.78 1.02
C ASN A 75 -1.56 11.94 1.44
N GLY A 76 -1.93 11.50 2.64
CA GLY A 76 -3.29 11.61 3.16
C GLY A 76 -4.29 10.68 2.47
N CYS A 77 -3.88 9.49 2.01
CA CYS A 77 -4.77 8.52 1.35
C CYS A 77 -5.09 7.34 2.26
N ARG A 78 -6.28 7.38 2.89
CA ARG A 78 -6.78 6.32 3.78
C ARG A 78 -6.85 4.95 3.10
N TYR A 79 -7.39 4.89 1.88
CA TYR A 79 -7.53 3.64 1.10
C TYR A 79 -6.21 2.87 0.98
N CYS A 80 -5.17 3.54 0.47
CA CYS A 80 -3.87 2.91 0.26
C CYS A 80 -3.15 2.65 1.60
N ALA A 81 -3.27 3.57 2.56
CA ALA A 81 -2.67 3.38 3.88
C ALA A 81 -3.23 2.13 4.57
N TYR A 82 -4.56 1.97 4.59
CA TYR A 82 -5.21 0.79 5.13
C TYR A 82 -4.82 -0.48 4.38
N GLY A 83 -4.96 -0.52 3.05
CA GLY A 83 -4.71 -1.73 2.25
C GLY A 83 -3.28 -2.27 2.41
N HIS A 84 -2.29 -1.39 2.55
CA HIS A 84 -0.92 -1.80 2.81
C HIS A 84 -0.61 -2.04 4.29
N ALA A 85 -1.27 -1.35 5.22
CA ALA A 85 -1.10 -1.65 6.64
C ALA A 85 -1.68 -3.03 6.96
N TYR A 86 -2.82 -3.39 6.34
CA TYR A 86 -3.39 -4.71 6.48
C TYR A 86 -2.49 -5.78 5.87
N ALA A 87 -1.84 -5.49 4.73
CA ALA A 87 -0.83 -6.38 4.16
C ALA A 87 0.36 -6.57 5.12
N VAL A 88 0.83 -5.52 5.80
CA VAL A 88 1.87 -5.62 6.84
C VAL A 88 1.43 -6.56 7.97
N GLU A 89 0.19 -6.47 8.43
CA GLU A 89 -0.32 -7.38 9.47
C GLU A 89 -0.29 -8.85 9.03
N LEU A 90 -0.73 -9.14 7.80
CA LEU A 90 -0.75 -10.50 7.26
C LEU A 90 0.66 -11.06 7.07
N VAL A 91 1.55 -10.29 6.46
CA VAL A 91 2.97 -10.67 6.27
C VAL A 91 3.64 -10.92 7.62
N TYR A 92 3.48 -9.99 8.56
CA TYR A 92 4.08 -10.11 9.88
C TYR A 92 3.56 -11.33 10.66
N LEU A 93 2.24 -11.58 10.63
CA LEU A 93 1.66 -12.76 11.26
C LEU A 93 2.20 -14.05 10.65
N LYS A 94 2.29 -14.11 9.31
CA LYS A 94 2.82 -15.28 8.61
C LYS A 94 4.28 -15.55 8.96
N GLU A 95 5.11 -14.52 9.03
CA GLU A 95 6.55 -14.65 9.29
C GLU A 95 6.88 -14.87 10.77
N ARG A 96 6.15 -14.22 11.68
CA ARG A 96 6.49 -14.17 13.11
C ARG A 96 5.53 -14.94 14.01
N GLY A 97 4.41 -15.45 13.47
CA GLY A 97 3.43 -16.25 14.19
C GLY A 97 2.60 -15.47 15.23
N LYS A 98 2.79 -14.16 15.34
CA LYS A 98 2.12 -13.25 16.29
C LYS A 98 1.59 -12.00 15.56
N PRO A 99 0.54 -11.33 16.06
CA PRO A 99 -0.02 -10.17 15.38
C PRO A 99 0.96 -8.98 15.41
N PHE A 100 0.89 -8.13 14.39
CA PHE A 100 1.64 -6.87 14.38
C PHE A 100 1.18 -5.96 15.53
N PRO A 101 2.03 -5.13 16.16
CA PRO A 101 1.64 -4.43 17.39
C PRO A 101 0.49 -3.42 17.25
N THR A 102 0.20 -2.94 16.03
CA THR A 102 -0.85 -1.94 15.78
C THR A 102 -1.70 -2.38 14.60
N GLU A 103 -3.01 -2.19 14.71
CA GLU A 103 -3.98 -2.59 13.68
C GLU A 103 -3.97 -1.65 12.48
N ALA A 104 -4.27 -2.17 11.30
CA ALA A 104 -4.35 -1.41 10.06
C ALA A 104 -5.31 -0.22 10.16
N GLU A 105 -6.46 -0.38 10.82
CA GLU A 105 -7.41 0.71 11.03
C GLU A 105 -6.77 1.85 11.83
N THR A 106 -6.06 1.52 12.92
CA THR A 106 -5.36 2.52 13.73
C THR A 106 -4.25 3.21 12.95
N VAL A 107 -3.42 2.46 12.22
CA VAL A 107 -2.36 3.03 11.38
C VAL A 107 -2.94 3.94 10.31
N SER A 108 -4.01 3.50 9.63
CA SER A 108 -4.67 4.29 8.58
C SER A 108 -5.35 5.56 9.10
N GLY A 109 -5.56 5.68 10.41
CA GLY A 109 -6.05 6.89 11.07
C GLY A 109 -4.97 7.94 11.35
N TRP A 110 -3.70 7.66 11.08
CA TRP A 110 -2.58 8.60 11.26
C TRP A 110 -2.41 9.59 10.10
N LEU A 111 -3.49 9.85 9.37
CA LEU A 111 -3.51 10.88 8.32
C LEU A 111 -3.37 12.25 8.97
N ASP A 112 -2.87 13.20 8.18
CA ASP A 112 -2.71 14.61 8.57
C ASP A 112 -1.76 14.86 9.77
N LEU A 113 -1.02 13.83 10.22
CA LEU A 113 0.08 14.03 11.16
C LEU A 113 1.20 14.84 10.51
N GLU A 114 1.84 15.70 11.32
CA GLU A 114 3.08 16.33 10.92
C GLU A 114 4.17 15.28 10.60
N PRO A 115 5.08 15.54 9.64
CA PRO A 115 6.06 14.54 9.21
C PRO A 115 6.91 13.95 10.33
N SER A 116 7.27 14.76 11.35
CA SER A 116 8.01 14.31 12.53
C SER A 116 7.19 13.35 13.39
N ASP A 117 5.90 13.62 13.55
CA ASP A 117 4.99 12.81 14.37
C ASP A 117 4.66 11.50 13.68
N LEU A 118 4.40 11.54 12.36
CA LEU A 118 4.24 10.34 11.54
C LEU A 118 5.49 9.45 11.64
N ARG A 119 6.68 10.03 11.48
CA ARG A 119 7.94 9.30 11.64
C ARG A 119 8.02 8.65 13.02
N GLN A 120 7.79 9.41 14.09
CA GLN A 120 7.87 8.90 15.46
C GLN A 120 6.90 7.73 15.69
N ARG A 121 5.64 7.86 15.26
CA ARG A 121 4.63 6.78 15.37
C ARG A 121 5.04 5.51 14.64
N MET A 122 5.58 5.64 13.43
CA MET A 122 6.09 4.50 12.66
C MET A 122 7.29 3.84 13.37
N VAL A 123 8.24 4.63 13.87
CA VAL A 123 9.39 4.12 14.62
C VAL A 123 8.95 3.35 15.86
N ASP A 124 8.04 3.90 16.66
CA ASP A 124 7.54 3.28 17.89
C ASP A 124 6.87 1.92 17.60
N VAL A 125 6.11 1.82 16.51
CA VAL A 125 5.49 0.55 16.10
C VAL A 125 6.52 -0.47 15.65
N LEU A 126 7.51 -0.05 14.85
CA LEU A 126 8.55 -0.96 14.37
C LEU A 126 9.43 -1.47 15.51
N GLN A 127 9.75 -0.64 16.50
CA GLN A 127 10.47 -1.06 17.70
C GLN A 127 9.67 -2.09 18.50
N ARG A 128 8.37 -1.84 18.74
CA ARG A 128 7.49 -2.82 19.40
C ARG A 128 7.35 -4.13 18.60
N ALA A 129 7.52 -4.06 17.28
CA ALA A 129 7.46 -5.22 16.39
C ALA A 129 8.80 -5.98 16.28
N ASP A 130 9.86 -5.51 16.94
CA ASP A 130 11.24 -6.00 16.76
C ASP A 130 11.72 -5.91 15.30
N LEU A 131 11.40 -4.79 14.65
CA LEU A 131 11.75 -4.45 13.26
C LEU A 131 12.68 -3.23 13.22
N HIS A 132 13.68 -3.21 14.09
CA HIS A 132 14.63 -2.10 14.23
C HIS A 132 15.32 -1.73 12.91
N SER A 133 15.63 -2.71 12.06
CA SER A 133 16.23 -2.47 10.74
C SER A 133 15.32 -1.74 9.77
N GLU A 134 13.99 -1.85 9.93
CA GLU A 134 13.03 -1.21 9.02
C GLU A 134 12.88 0.29 9.29
N VAL A 135 13.30 0.77 10.46
CA VAL A 135 13.33 2.21 10.79
C VAL A 135 14.14 3.00 9.76
N LEU A 136 15.31 2.48 9.35
CA LEU A 136 16.15 3.10 8.32
C LEU A 136 15.39 3.25 6.99
N TRP A 137 14.54 2.28 6.66
CA TRP A 137 13.76 2.29 5.42
C TRP A 137 12.57 3.25 5.49
N ILE A 138 11.98 3.46 6.66
CA ILE A 138 10.98 4.53 6.88
C ILE A 138 11.62 5.89 6.65
N ASP A 139 12.80 6.14 7.25
CA ASP A 139 13.51 7.40 7.11
C ASP A 139 13.87 7.70 5.66
N ARG A 140 14.43 6.70 4.95
CA ARG A 140 14.72 6.81 3.52
C ARG A 140 13.45 7.04 2.69
N THR A 141 12.35 6.36 3.01
CA THR A 141 11.08 6.55 2.30
C THR A 141 10.55 7.97 2.47
N LEU A 142 10.59 8.53 3.69
CA LEU A 142 10.18 9.91 3.96
C LEU A 142 11.10 10.93 3.28
N ALA A 143 12.41 10.71 3.29
CA ALA A 143 13.37 11.59 2.62
C ALA A 143 13.17 11.61 1.09
N LEU A 144 12.92 10.44 0.48
CA LEU A 144 12.60 10.34 -0.94
C LEU A 144 11.22 10.95 -1.27
N ALA A 145 10.22 10.75 -0.40
CA ALA A 145 8.87 11.29 -0.59
C ALA A 145 8.77 12.81 -0.39
N SER A 146 9.70 13.40 0.36
CA SER A 146 9.83 14.85 0.54
C SER A 146 10.81 15.50 -0.44
N GLU A 147 11.40 14.72 -1.35
CA GLU A 147 12.46 15.16 -2.28
C GLU A 147 13.71 15.74 -1.58
N ALA A 148 13.85 15.53 -0.27
CA ALA A 148 15.03 15.93 0.49
C ALA A 148 16.28 15.14 0.08
N GLN A 149 16.10 13.99 -0.57
CA GLN A 149 17.16 13.12 -1.05
C GLN A 149 16.84 12.59 -2.46
N ARG A 150 17.91 12.35 -3.25
CA ARG A 150 17.86 11.55 -4.48
C ARG A 150 18.31 10.11 -4.18
N PRO A 151 17.76 9.09 -4.85
CA PRO A 151 18.16 7.70 -4.62
C PRO A 151 19.65 7.50 -4.94
N VAL A 152 20.38 6.91 -4.00
CA VAL A 152 21.84 6.69 -4.16
C VAL A 152 22.20 5.27 -4.59
N ASP A 153 21.28 4.32 -4.46
CA ASP A 153 21.45 2.93 -4.87
C ASP A 153 20.19 2.37 -5.54
N GLN A 154 20.25 1.09 -5.91
CA GLN A 154 19.15 0.41 -6.60
C GLN A 154 17.94 0.17 -5.69
N ASP A 155 18.13 -0.01 -4.40
CA ASP A 155 17.03 -0.25 -3.46
C ASP A 155 16.27 1.05 -3.19
N GLU A 156 16.98 2.15 -2.99
CA GLU A 156 16.38 3.48 -2.95
C GLU A 156 15.72 3.86 -4.28
N ALA A 157 16.27 3.45 -5.42
CA ALA A 157 15.62 3.64 -6.72
C ALA A 157 14.31 2.84 -6.89
N ARG A 158 14.14 1.75 -6.13
CA ARG A 158 12.86 1.04 -6.02
C ARG A 158 11.89 1.80 -5.13
N ILE A 159 12.32 2.26 -3.95
CA ILE A 159 11.48 3.08 -3.07
C ILE A 159 11.05 4.38 -3.76
N ALA A 160 11.94 5.07 -4.46
CA ALA A 160 11.61 6.27 -5.22
C ALA A 160 10.59 6.00 -6.34
N HIS A 161 10.59 4.80 -6.91
CA HIS A 161 9.55 4.39 -7.85
C HIS A 161 8.20 4.18 -7.14
N LEU A 162 8.17 3.54 -5.96
CA LEU A 162 6.96 3.43 -5.14
C LEU A 162 6.42 4.83 -4.81
N VAL A 163 7.27 5.76 -4.37
CA VAL A 163 6.88 7.16 -4.08
C VAL A 163 6.13 7.78 -5.27
N ARG A 164 6.69 7.69 -6.48
CA ARG A 164 6.06 8.24 -7.69
C ARG A 164 4.76 7.51 -8.07
N MET A 165 4.75 6.19 -7.97
CA MET A 165 3.58 5.38 -8.28
C MET A 165 2.43 5.71 -7.32
N PHE A 166 2.73 5.80 -6.04
CA PHE A 166 1.76 6.10 -4.99
C PHE A 166 1.33 7.56 -4.97
N ALA A 167 2.14 8.51 -5.44
CA ALA A 167 1.68 9.88 -5.65
C ALA A 167 0.43 9.92 -6.55
N VAL A 168 0.42 9.14 -7.64
CA VAL A 168 -0.73 9.02 -8.54
C VAL A 168 -1.90 8.29 -7.87
N LEU A 169 -1.65 7.09 -7.32
CA LEU A 169 -2.71 6.28 -6.69
C LEU A 169 -3.36 6.99 -5.50
N ASN A 170 -2.55 7.66 -4.69
CA ASN A 170 -3.02 8.39 -3.51
C ASN A 170 -3.80 9.64 -3.91
N ALA A 171 -3.38 10.38 -4.94
CA ALA A 171 -4.12 11.53 -5.43
C ALA A 171 -5.52 11.12 -5.90
N VAL A 172 -5.62 10.06 -6.71
CA VAL A 172 -6.90 9.53 -7.19
C VAL A 172 -7.75 9.00 -6.03
N GLY A 173 -7.15 8.19 -5.13
CA GLY A 173 -7.88 7.60 -4.00
C GLY A 173 -8.44 8.67 -3.05
N LYS A 174 -7.66 9.72 -2.79
CA LYS A 174 -8.08 10.88 -1.99
C LYS A 174 -9.19 11.67 -2.67
N ALA A 175 -9.01 12.04 -3.94
CA ALA A 175 -10.00 12.81 -4.69
C ALA A 175 -11.32 12.04 -4.85
N GLY A 176 -11.24 10.72 -5.02
CA GLY A 176 -12.40 9.84 -5.13
C GLY A 176 -13.10 9.50 -3.81
N GLY A 177 -12.53 9.87 -2.66
CA GLY A 177 -13.06 9.46 -1.35
C GLY A 177 -13.18 7.94 -1.23
N VAL A 178 -12.21 7.20 -1.77
CA VAL A 178 -12.31 5.75 -1.86
C VAL A 178 -12.23 5.14 -0.47
N GLU A 179 -13.25 4.39 -0.08
CA GLU A 179 -13.27 3.69 1.20
C GLU A 179 -12.34 2.48 1.21
N PRO A 180 -11.68 2.18 2.34
CA PRO A 180 -10.83 0.99 2.47
C PRO A 180 -11.52 -0.33 2.07
N ASP A 181 -10.71 -1.23 1.50
CA ASP A 181 -11.14 -2.56 1.03
C ASP A 181 -10.41 -3.65 1.85
N GLU A 182 -9.54 -4.40 1.19
CA GLU A 182 -8.81 -5.56 1.67
C GLU A 182 -7.29 -5.34 1.51
N ALA A 183 -6.48 -6.33 1.90
CA ALA A 183 -5.03 -6.20 1.84
C ALA A 183 -4.51 -6.24 0.39
N HIS A 184 -3.62 -5.31 0.03
CA HIS A 184 -3.03 -5.21 -1.32
C HIS A 184 -1.83 -6.16 -1.49
N ASP A 185 -2.00 -7.42 -1.08
CA ASP A 185 -0.98 -8.47 -1.10
C ASP A 185 -1.62 -9.84 -1.42
N PRO A 186 -0.92 -10.77 -2.10
CA PRO A 186 -1.44 -12.10 -2.38
C PRO A 186 -1.88 -12.90 -1.14
N LEU A 187 -1.31 -12.63 0.06
CA LEU A 187 -1.74 -13.22 1.33
C LEU A 187 -3.18 -12.88 1.69
N ASN A 188 -3.78 -11.86 1.09
CA ASN A 188 -5.21 -11.59 1.27
C ASN A 188 -6.10 -12.76 0.83
N LYS A 189 -5.62 -13.61 -0.08
CA LYS A 189 -6.30 -14.84 -0.51
C LYS A 189 -6.26 -15.96 0.54
N ASP A 190 -5.40 -15.83 1.55
CA ASP A 190 -5.27 -16.80 2.64
C ASP A 190 -6.34 -16.56 3.71
N THR A 191 -7.49 -17.20 3.52
CA THR A 191 -8.65 -17.06 4.43
C THR A 191 -8.35 -17.57 5.85
N GLU A 192 -7.49 -18.58 6.01
CA GLU A 192 -7.09 -19.10 7.30
C GLU A 192 -6.21 -18.10 8.05
N LEU A 193 -5.24 -17.49 7.36
CA LEU A 193 -4.39 -16.44 7.93
C LEU A 193 -5.21 -15.23 8.39
N LYS A 194 -6.19 -14.78 7.57
CA LYS A 194 -7.11 -13.69 7.95
C LYS A 194 -7.96 -14.08 9.17
N ALA A 195 -8.50 -15.30 9.20
CA ALA A 195 -9.30 -15.79 10.32
C ALA A 195 -8.46 -15.87 11.62
N ARG A 196 -7.21 -16.35 11.52
CA ARG A 196 -6.25 -16.39 12.63
C ARG A 196 -5.93 -14.99 13.15
N LEU A 197 -5.64 -14.03 12.27
CA LEU A 197 -5.40 -12.65 12.66
C LEU A 197 -6.61 -12.08 13.42
N ALA A 198 -7.82 -12.24 12.87
CA ALA A 198 -9.05 -11.77 13.50
C ALA A 198 -9.29 -12.44 14.88
N GLN A 199 -8.98 -13.73 15.02
CA GLN A 199 -9.08 -14.43 16.30
C GLN A 199 -8.09 -13.88 17.34
N LEU A 200 -6.84 -13.65 16.93
CA LEU A 200 -5.80 -13.11 17.83
C LEU A 200 -6.12 -11.68 18.28
N ARG A 201 -6.65 -10.85 17.38
CA ARG A 201 -7.12 -9.49 17.72
C ARG A 201 -8.25 -9.50 18.75
N ARG A 202 -9.26 -10.35 18.56
CA ARG A 202 -10.36 -10.51 19.53
C ARG A 202 -9.94 -10.99 20.91
N ARG A 203 -8.81 -11.70 21.02
CA ARG A 203 -8.28 -12.17 22.32
C ARG A 203 -7.45 -11.10 23.04
N ALA A 204 -7.01 -10.08 22.33
CA ALA A 204 -6.18 -9.00 22.86
C ALA A 204 -6.99 -7.75 23.24
N ALA A 205 -8.24 -7.65 22.76
CA ALA A 205 -9.24 -6.64 23.14
C ALA A 205 -9.99 -7.07 24.40
#